data_AF-A0A7S1RST4-F1
#
_entry.id   AF-A0A7S1RST4-F1
#
_cell.length_a   1.000
_cell.length_b   1.000
_cell.length_c   1.000
_cell.angle_alpha   90.00
_cell.angle_beta   90.00
_cell.angle_gamma   90.00
#
_symmetry.space_group_name_H-M   'P 1'
#
loop_
_entity.id
_entity.type
_entity.pdbx_description
1 polymer ?
#
loop_
_entity_poly.entity_id
_entity_poly.type
_entity_poly.pdbx_seq_one_letter_code
_entity_poly.pdbx_strand_id
1 'polypeptide(L)'
;DGFVGNRMVAPYMAEARMLLEEGSTVEAIDAAALDVGMAMGPHALGDLVGLELFWKQRKALGDMKRQTKTYYGPYELGDWLCEQGRFGMKTPDPAITATGRGMFIHRGREKSVDPEVLAKLQDIRKQKGVVPRGISKEEITERVFFPPHQ
;
A
#
# COMPACT_ATOMS: atom_id res chain seq x y z
N ASP A 1 -12.98 -15.50 8.44
CA ASP A 1 -14.31 -14.98 8.06
C ASP A 1 -14.25 -13.59 7.47
N GLY A 2 -14.44 -13.49 6.16
CA GLY A 2 -14.49 -12.21 5.45
C GLY A 2 -15.79 -12.09 4.68
N PHE A 3 -16.62 -11.12 5.08
CA PHE A 3 -17.78 -10.63 4.31
C PHE A 3 -17.40 -10.39 2.85
N VAL A 4 -18.37 -10.47 1.92
CA VAL A 4 -18.16 -10.35 0.46
C VAL A 4 -17.31 -9.13 0.06
N GLY A 5 -17.41 -8.02 0.80
CA GLY A 5 -16.55 -6.84 0.61
C GLY A 5 -15.05 -7.10 0.85
N ASN A 6 -14.68 -7.87 1.88
CA ASN A 6 -13.27 -8.23 2.13
C ASN A 6 -12.70 -9.18 1.06
N ARG A 7 -13.54 -9.95 0.37
CA ARG A 7 -13.10 -10.81 -0.74
C ARG A 7 -12.84 -10.05 -2.04
N MET A 8 -13.55 -8.95 -2.29
CA MET A 8 -13.30 -8.11 -3.47
C MET A 8 -12.09 -7.19 -3.29
N VAL A 9 -11.81 -6.73 -2.07
CA VAL A 9 -10.68 -5.83 -1.79
C VAL A 9 -9.34 -6.58 -1.79
N ALA A 10 -9.32 -7.87 -1.49
CA ALA A 10 -8.06 -8.63 -1.40
C ALA A 10 -7.29 -8.70 -2.74
N PRO A 11 -7.88 -9.07 -3.89
CA PRO A 11 -7.19 -9.06 -5.18
C PRO A 11 -6.71 -7.67 -5.58
N TYR A 12 -7.55 -6.65 -5.37
CA TYR A 12 -7.24 -5.24 -5.60
C TYR A 12 -5.98 -4.79 -4.84
N MET A 13 -5.88 -5.15 -3.55
CA MET A 13 -4.71 -4.84 -2.71
C MET A 13 -3.48 -5.66 -3.09
N ALA A 14 -3.67 -6.91 -3.50
CA ALA A 14 -2.58 -7.78 -3.92
C ALA A 14 -1.90 -7.28 -5.20
N GLU A 15 -2.68 -6.83 -6.19
CA GLU A 15 -2.14 -6.25 -7.42
C GLU A 15 -1.49 -4.89 -7.16
N ALA A 16 -2.10 -4.03 -6.34
CA ALA A 16 -1.47 -2.79 -5.91
C ALA A 16 -0.09 -3.01 -5.26
N ARG A 17 0.05 -4.06 -4.44
CA ARG A 17 1.34 -4.47 -3.88
C ARG A 17 2.33 -4.89 -4.97
N MET A 18 1.92 -5.77 -5.89
CA MET A 18 2.81 -6.25 -6.95
C MET A 18 3.28 -5.10 -7.85
N LEU A 19 2.38 -4.20 -8.22
CA LEU A 19 2.69 -2.99 -8.98
C LEU A 19 3.72 -2.10 -8.27
N LEU A 20 3.63 -1.94 -6.94
CA LEU A 20 4.65 -1.26 -6.15
C LEU A 20 6.00 -1.99 -6.17
N GLU A 21 6.02 -3.32 -6.08
CA GLU A 21 7.28 -4.08 -6.16
C GLU A 21 7.93 -3.95 -7.54
N GLU A 22 7.13 -3.93 -8.61
CA GLU A 22 7.59 -3.92 -10.00
C GLU A 22 8.06 -2.55 -10.52
N GLY A 23 7.72 -1.46 -9.86
CA GLY A 23 8.25 -0.13 -10.22
C GLY A 23 7.29 1.04 -10.07
N SER A 24 5.99 0.79 -9.94
CA SER A 24 4.98 1.85 -9.82
C SER A 24 5.10 2.64 -8.51
N THR A 25 4.39 3.77 -8.42
CA THR A 25 4.38 4.63 -7.22
C THR A 25 3.04 4.52 -6.51
N VAL A 26 3.02 4.82 -5.22
CA VAL A 26 1.79 4.84 -4.41
C VAL A 26 0.77 5.83 -4.99
N GLU A 27 1.22 6.96 -5.53
CA GLU A 27 0.38 7.96 -6.19
C GLU A 27 -0.19 7.47 -7.52
N ALA A 28 0.62 6.83 -8.37
CA ALA A 28 0.16 6.35 -9.66
C ALA A 28 -0.94 5.29 -9.50
N ILE A 29 -0.77 4.38 -8.54
CA ILE A 29 -1.75 3.34 -8.24
C ILE A 29 -3.03 3.95 -7.63
N ASP A 30 -2.90 4.85 -6.66
CA ASP A 30 -4.05 5.52 -6.08
C ASP A 30 -4.82 6.36 -7.11
N ALA A 31 -4.12 7.07 -8.00
CA ALA A 31 -4.72 7.89 -9.05
C ALA A 31 -5.48 7.03 -10.06
N ALA A 32 -4.87 5.93 -10.53
CA ALA A 32 -5.53 5.00 -11.45
C ALA A 32 -6.83 4.42 -10.89
N ALA A 33 -6.89 4.18 -9.57
CA ALA A 33 -8.11 3.75 -8.90
C ALA A 33 -9.20 4.84 -8.87
N LEU A 34 -8.82 6.09 -8.60
CA LEU A 34 -9.76 7.22 -8.63
C LEU A 34 -10.33 7.44 -10.04
N ASP A 35 -9.49 7.29 -11.07
CA ASP A 35 -9.87 7.53 -12.45
C ASP A 35 -10.92 6.54 -12.98
N VAL A 36 -11.00 5.34 -12.42
CA VAL A 36 -12.06 4.37 -12.73
C VAL A 36 -13.29 4.51 -11.83
N GLY A 37 -13.35 5.56 -11.01
CA GLY A 37 -14.52 5.91 -10.20
C GLY A 37 -14.50 5.37 -8.77
N MET A 38 -13.38 4.84 -8.28
CA MET A 38 -13.28 4.49 -6.85
C MET A 38 -13.24 5.77 -6.00
N ALA A 39 -13.84 5.72 -4.81
CA ALA A 39 -13.79 6.86 -3.87
C ALA A 39 -12.37 7.10 -3.31
N MET A 40 -11.52 6.07 -3.30
CA MET A 40 -10.17 6.12 -2.72
C MET A 40 -9.28 5.02 -3.32
N GLY A 41 -8.00 5.33 -3.51
CA GLY A 41 -6.99 4.36 -3.93
C GLY A 41 -6.60 3.36 -2.82
N PRO A 42 -5.93 2.25 -3.19
CA PRO A 42 -5.64 1.17 -2.25
C PRO A 42 -4.73 1.59 -1.09
N HIS A 43 -3.76 2.45 -1.35
CA HIS A 43 -2.78 2.84 -0.35
C HIS A 43 -3.37 3.87 0.62
N ALA A 44 -4.14 4.84 0.11
CA ALA A 44 -4.89 5.75 0.97
C ALA A 44 -5.94 5.03 1.82
N LEU A 45 -6.58 3.99 1.27
CA LEU A 45 -7.50 3.15 2.03
C LEU A 45 -6.75 2.42 3.16
N GLY A 46 -5.54 1.92 2.89
CA GLY A 46 -4.68 1.32 3.91
C GLY A 46 -4.37 2.29 5.06
N ASP A 47 -3.96 3.52 4.73
CA ASP A 47 -3.70 4.57 5.73
C ASP A 47 -4.97 4.98 6.52
N LEU A 48 -6.14 4.94 5.88
CA LEU A 48 -7.42 5.24 6.54
C LEU A 48 -7.82 4.14 7.54
N VAL A 49 -7.65 2.88 7.15
CA VAL A 49 -8.00 1.71 7.98
C VAL A 49 -7.03 1.58 9.15
N GLY A 50 -5.74 1.80 8.91
CA GLY A 50 -4.67 1.56 9.87
C GLY A 50 -3.80 0.38 9.46
N LEU A 51 -2.53 0.64 9.15
CA LEU A 51 -1.56 -0.36 8.70
C LEU A 51 -1.24 -1.40 9.81
N GLU A 52 -1.35 -0.99 11.07
CA GLU A 52 -1.07 -1.81 12.25
C GLU A 52 -2.06 -2.97 12.40
N LEU A 53 -3.29 -2.81 11.90
CA LEU A 53 -4.31 -3.87 11.94
C LEU A 53 -3.82 -5.08 11.14
N PHE A 54 -3.37 -4.84 9.90
CA PHE A 54 -2.84 -5.88 9.02
C PHE A 54 -1.53 -6.45 9.55
N TRP A 55 -0.66 -5.59 10.09
CA TRP A 55 0.60 -6.01 10.70
C TRP A 55 0.40 -6.96 11.89
N LYS A 56 -0.49 -6.60 12.82
CA LYS A 56 -0.83 -7.44 13.98
C LYS A 56 -1.45 -8.77 13.54
N GLN A 57 -2.33 -8.75 12.54
CA GLN A 57 -2.94 -9.96 12.00
C GLN A 57 -1.88 -10.91 11.40
N ARG A 58 -0.95 -10.38 10.59
CA ARG A 58 0.15 -11.17 10.02
C ARG A 58 1.06 -11.76 11.10
N LYS A 59 1.39 -10.97 12.14
CA LYS A 59 2.15 -11.45 13.29
C LYS A 59 1.45 -12.59 14.02
N ALA A 60 0.16 -12.44 14.29
CA ALA A 60 -0.64 -13.44 15.00
C ALA A 60 -0.74 -14.77 14.23
N LEU A 61 -0.78 -14.71 12.89
CA LEU A 61 -0.83 -15.88 12.02
C LEU A 61 0.55 -16.55 11.81
N GLY A 62 1.62 -16.01 12.38
CA GLY A 62 3.00 -16.47 12.12
C GLY A 62 3.42 -16.26 10.65
N ASP A 63 2.70 -15.40 9.94
CA ASP A 63 2.74 -15.26 8.48
C ASP A 63 3.69 -14.13 8.02
N MET A 64 4.65 -13.79 8.87
CA MET A 64 5.65 -12.77 8.56
C MET A 64 6.56 -13.19 7.40
N LYS A 65 6.66 -14.51 7.14
CA LYS A 65 7.48 -15.09 6.07
C LYS A 65 6.69 -15.55 4.84
N ARG A 66 5.36 -15.70 4.88
CA ARG A 66 4.59 -16.07 3.67
C ARG A 66 3.86 -14.86 3.13
N GLN A 67 4.04 -14.65 1.83
CA GLN A 67 3.28 -13.68 1.07
C GLN A 67 1.97 -14.36 0.65
N THR A 68 0.87 -14.09 1.33
CA THR A 68 -0.44 -14.57 0.85
C THR A 68 -1.06 -13.55 -0.10
N LYS A 69 -2.11 -13.94 -0.84
CA LYS A 69 -2.82 -13.06 -1.78
C LYS A 69 -3.72 -12.02 -1.09
N THR A 70 -3.64 -11.85 0.23
CA THR A 70 -4.71 -11.20 1.02
C THR A 70 -4.31 -9.91 1.73
N TYR A 71 -3.08 -9.40 1.55
CA TYR A 71 -2.56 -8.32 2.38
C TYR A 71 -1.98 -7.13 1.58
N TYR A 72 -1.93 -5.98 2.27
CA TYR A 72 -1.65 -4.64 1.76
C TYR A 72 -0.15 -4.37 1.56
N GLY A 73 0.23 -3.82 0.39
CA GLY A 73 1.56 -3.27 0.11
C GLY A 73 2.72 -4.28 0.20
N PRO A 74 3.94 -3.93 -0.23
CA PRO A 74 5.09 -4.80 0.02
C PRO A 74 5.18 -5.03 1.52
N TYR A 75 5.18 -6.29 1.93
CA TYR A 75 5.11 -6.66 3.34
C TYR A 75 6.19 -5.97 4.17
N GLU A 76 7.39 -5.87 3.61
CA GLU A 76 8.55 -5.23 4.23
C GLU A 76 8.36 -3.72 4.41
N LEU A 77 7.58 -3.07 3.55
CA LEU A 77 7.26 -1.65 3.67
C LEU A 77 6.24 -1.42 4.78
N GLY A 78 5.15 -2.22 4.79
CA GLY A 78 4.11 -2.13 5.82
C GLY A 78 4.66 -2.45 7.21
N ASP A 79 5.53 -3.47 7.31
CA ASP A 79 6.20 -3.84 8.55
C ASP A 79 7.11 -2.72 9.05
N TRP A 80 7.95 -2.15 8.16
CA TRP A 80 8.84 -1.04 8.49
C TRP A 80 8.07 0.22 8.95
N LEU A 81 6.97 0.56 8.29
CA LEU A 81 6.09 1.66 8.71
C LEU A 81 5.55 1.42 10.13
N CYS A 82 5.03 0.22 10.39
CA CYS A 82 4.47 -0.11 11.70
C CYS A 82 5.52 -0.16 12.82
N GLU A 83 6.74 -0.61 12.53
CA GLU A 83 7.85 -0.61 13.48
C GLU A 83 8.27 0.81 13.89
N GLN A 84 8.08 1.79 13.01
CA GLN A 84 8.29 3.21 13.30
C GLN A 84 7.07 3.89 13.94
N GLY A 85 6.01 3.14 14.25
CA GLY A 85 4.77 3.69 14.77
C GLY A 85 3.95 4.49 13.75
N ARG A 86 4.24 4.35 12.45
CA ARG A 86 3.57 5.08 11.37
C ARG A 86 2.42 4.25 10.82
N PHE A 87 1.23 4.44 11.38
CA PHE A 87 0.09 3.56 11.08
C PHE A 87 -0.90 4.11 10.06
N GLY A 88 -0.74 5.35 9.60
CA GLY A 88 -1.62 5.97 8.60
C GLY A 88 -2.22 7.29 9.07
N MET A 89 -3.43 7.58 8.58
CA MET A 89 -4.08 8.89 8.66
C MET A 89 -4.31 9.38 10.10
N LYS A 90 -4.44 8.46 11.07
CA LYS A 90 -4.74 8.77 12.47
C LYS A 90 -3.49 8.87 13.35
N THR A 91 -2.29 8.72 12.77
CA THR A 91 -1.03 8.71 13.52
C THR A 91 -0.25 9.99 13.26
N PRO A 92 -0.36 11.01 14.13
CA PRO A 92 0.32 12.28 13.92
C PRO A 92 1.84 12.11 14.01
N ASP A 93 2.56 12.89 13.22
CA ASP A 93 4.01 13.01 13.30
C ASP A 93 4.38 14.48 13.59
N PRO A 94 4.72 14.82 14.84
CA PRO A 94 5.03 16.20 15.21
C PRO A 94 6.33 16.70 14.59
N ALA A 95 7.26 15.82 14.21
CA ALA A 95 8.55 16.22 13.64
C ALA A 95 8.40 16.90 12.28
N ILE A 96 7.34 16.57 11.53
CA ILE A 96 7.02 17.15 10.22
C ILE A 96 5.67 17.85 10.19
N THR A 97 5.09 18.11 11.38
CA THR A 97 3.79 18.77 11.57
C THR A 97 2.68 18.09 10.74
N ALA A 98 2.66 16.76 10.73
CA ALA A 98 1.65 15.96 10.04
C ALA A 98 0.55 15.51 11.00
N THR A 99 -0.70 15.54 10.54
CA THR A 99 -1.86 15.03 11.29
C THR A 99 -1.98 13.51 11.22
N GLY A 100 -1.32 12.90 10.24
CA GLY A 100 -1.27 11.46 10.01
C GLY A 100 -0.03 11.09 9.20
N ARG A 101 0.58 9.93 9.45
CA ARG A 101 1.73 9.43 8.69
C ARG A 101 1.67 7.90 8.57
N GLY A 102 1.71 7.42 7.34
CA GLY A 102 1.78 6.00 6.96
C GLY A 102 2.48 5.87 5.61
N MET A 103 1.76 5.33 4.62
CA MET A 103 2.16 5.33 3.20
C MET A 103 2.26 6.75 2.65
N PHE A 104 1.38 7.64 3.12
CA PHE A 104 1.37 9.06 2.81
C PHE A 104 1.62 9.90 4.07
N ILE A 105 1.97 11.16 3.84
CA ILE A 105 1.91 12.20 4.87
C ILE A 105 0.57 12.92 4.73
N HIS A 106 -0.20 12.99 5.81
CA HIS A 106 -1.51 13.64 5.86
C HIS A 106 -1.43 14.95 6.64
N ARG A 107 -2.02 16.02 6.08
CA ARG A 107 -2.17 17.35 6.69
C ARG A 107 -3.61 17.81 6.53
N GLY A 108 -4.46 17.39 7.48
CA GLY A 108 -5.90 17.62 7.39
C GLY A 108 -6.51 16.85 6.22
N ARG A 109 -6.96 17.59 5.19
CA ARG A 109 -7.53 17.00 3.95
C ARG A 109 -6.51 16.75 2.86
N GLU A 110 -5.32 17.34 2.98
CA GLU A 110 -4.25 17.15 2.01
C GLU A 110 -3.45 15.89 2.35
N LYS A 111 -3.07 15.14 1.31
CA LYS A 111 -2.09 14.05 1.41
C LYS A 111 -0.97 14.29 0.41
N SER A 112 0.24 13.92 0.77
CA SER A 112 1.41 13.97 -0.11
C SER A 112 2.22 12.68 0.03
N VAL A 113 2.98 12.33 -1.01
CA VAL A 113 3.97 11.25 -0.88
C VAL A 113 4.98 11.54 0.21
N ASP A 114 5.35 10.49 0.91
CA ASP A 114 6.44 10.50 1.86
C ASP A 114 7.77 10.14 1.17
N PRO A 115 8.78 11.04 1.14
CA PRO A 115 10.09 10.74 0.57
C PRO A 115 10.78 9.53 1.21
N GLU A 116 10.55 9.25 2.50
CA GLU A 116 11.12 8.08 3.17
C GLU A 116 10.47 6.78 2.70
N VAL A 117 9.18 6.81 2.36
CA VAL A 117 8.49 5.66 1.75
C VAL A 117 9.05 5.38 0.36
N LEU A 118 9.31 6.42 -0.43
CA LEU A 118 9.97 6.26 -1.74
C LEU A 118 11.36 5.65 -1.61
N ALA A 119 12.19 6.15 -0.69
CA ALA A 119 13.52 5.63 -0.44
C ALA A 119 13.47 4.16 0.01
N LYS A 120 12.57 3.84 0.95
CA LYS A 120 12.39 2.47 1.44
C LYS A 120 11.93 1.51 0.33
N LEU A 121 11.05 1.96 -0.57
CA LEU A 121 10.63 1.17 -1.74
C LEU A 121 11.81 0.85 -2.65
N GLN A 122 12.68 1.82 -2.92
CA GLN A 122 13.89 1.60 -3.73
C GLN A 122 14.82 0.57 -3.06
N ASP A 123 15.02 0.67 -1.75
CA ASP A 123 15.81 -0.30 -0.98
C ASP A 123 15.22 -1.71 -1.05
N ILE A 124 13.90 -1.85 -0.89
CA ILE A 124 13.20 -3.14 -0.98
C ILE A 124 13.39 -3.74 -2.37
N ARG A 125 13.22 -2.95 -3.45
CA ARG A 125 13.41 -3.43 -4.83
C ARG A 125 14.84 -3.92 -5.05
N LYS A 126 15.83 -3.16 -4.56
CA LYS A 126 17.24 -3.53 -4.62
C LYS A 126 17.53 -4.84 -3.88
N GLN A 127 17.00 -5.01 -2.67
CA GLN A 127 17.15 -6.23 -1.87
C GLN A 127 16.52 -7.46 -2.53
N LYS A 128 15.38 -7.27 -3.22
CA LYS A 128 14.71 -8.33 -3.98
C LYS A 128 15.31 -8.59 -5.36
N GLY A 129 16.30 -7.80 -5.80
CA GLY A 129 16.86 -7.90 -7.15
C GLY A 129 15.86 -7.53 -8.25
N VAL A 130 14.81 -6.77 -7.93
CA VAL A 130 13.79 -6.34 -8.90
C VAL A 130 14.29 -5.09 -9.61
N VAL A 131 14.33 -5.16 -10.95
CA VAL A 131 14.60 -3.99 -11.80
C VAL A 131 13.29 -3.23 -11.99
N PRO A 132 13.16 -1.99 -11.48
CA PRO A 132 11.94 -1.21 -11.67
C PRO A 132 11.70 -0.96 -13.16
N ARG A 133 10.48 -1.18 -13.62
CA ARG A 133 10.06 -0.86 -14.99
C ARG A 133 9.05 0.29 -15.00
N GLY A 134 8.96 0.97 -16.14
CA GLY A 134 7.85 1.90 -16.39
C GLY A 134 6.56 1.10 -16.54
N ILE A 135 5.59 1.37 -15.66
CA ILE A 135 4.26 0.75 -15.71
C ILE A 135 3.28 1.84 -16.11
N SER A 136 2.53 1.62 -17.19
CA SER A 136 1.57 2.62 -17.66
C SER A 136 0.34 2.66 -16.75
N LYS A 137 -0.42 3.76 -16.84
CA LYS A 137 -1.67 3.90 -16.12
C LYS A 137 -2.67 2.81 -16.55
N GLU A 138 -2.72 2.52 -17.84
CA GLU A 138 -3.60 1.50 -18.43
C GLU A 138 -3.29 0.13 -17.82
N GLU A 139 -2.01 -0.23 -17.71
CA GLU A 139 -1.61 -1.50 -17.11
C GLU A 139 -1.94 -1.57 -15.62
N ILE A 140 -1.73 -0.46 -14.87
CA ILE A 140 -2.13 -0.36 -13.46
C ILE A 140 -3.63 -0.62 -13.34
N THR A 141 -4.45 0.06 -14.15
CA THR A 141 -5.92 -0.10 -14.14
C THR A 141 -6.34 -1.53 -14.51
N GLU A 142 -5.78 -2.08 -15.58
CA GLU A 142 -6.10 -3.44 -16.04
C GLU A 142 -5.83 -4.48 -14.95
N ARG A 143 -4.65 -4.44 -14.34
CA ARG A 143 -4.29 -5.42 -13.31
C ARG A 143 -5.14 -5.28 -12.05
N VAL A 144 -5.42 -4.05 -11.64
CA VAL A 144 -6.12 -3.77 -10.38
C VAL A 144 -7.62 -4.09 -10.46
N PHE A 145 -8.26 -3.88 -11.61
CA PHE A 145 -9.72 -4.03 -11.78
C PHE A 145 -10.15 -5.18 -12.69
N PHE A 146 -9.28 -5.64 -13.57
CA PHE A 146 -9.50 -6.77 -14.48
C PHE A 146 -8.39 -7.82 -14.33
N PRO A 147 -8.10 -8.30 -13.10
CA PRO A 147 -7.01 -9.25 -12.90
C PRO A 147 -7.25 -10.50 -13.76
N PRO A 148 -6.26 -10.96 -14.54
CA PRO A 148 -6.40 -12.19 -15.30
C PRO A 148 -6.75 -13.32 -14.32
N HIS A 149 -7.72 -14.16 -14.68
CA HIS A 149 -8.11 -15.32 -13.88
C HIS A 149 -6.86 -16.19 -13.60
N GLN A 150 -6.27 -16.07 -12.41
CA GLN A 150 -5.16 -16.89 -11.92
C GLN A 150 -5.64 -17.92 -10.90
#